data_AF-A0A7C9RT42-F1
#
_entry.id   AF-A0A7C9RT42-F1
#
_cell.length_a   1.000
_cell.length_b   1.000
_cell.length_c   1.000
_cell.angle_alpha   90.00
_cell.angle_beta   90.00
_cell.angle_gamma   90.00
#
_symmetry.space_group_name_H-M   'P 1'
#
loop_
_entity.id
_entity.type
_entity.pdbx_description
1 polymer ?
#
loop_
_entity_poly.entity_id
_entity_poly.type
_entity_poly.pdbx_seq_one_letter_code
_entity_poly.pdbx_strand_id
1 'polypeptide(L)' 'MAHLDQLPAITTVAGIAEPHQSTVASIQRAARLGLFSAAEAELMINRIRALATMDTAEVLTVSPNRTDT' A
#
# COMPACT_ATOMS: atom_id res chain seq x y z
N MET A 1 -31.14 10.25 14.14
CA MET A 1 -30.91 9.20 13.12
C MET A 1 -30.04 9.79 12.01
N ALA A 2 -28.71 9.68 12.10
CA ALA A 2 -27.82 10.08 11.01
C ALA A 2 -26.71 9.04 10.92
N HIS A 3 -26.67 8.39 9.75
CA HIS A 3 -25.91 7.21 9.40
C HIS A 3 -24.41 7.55 9.32
N LEU A 4 -23.67 7.36 10.42
CA LEU A 4 -22.23 7.64 10.50
C LEU A 4 -21.35 6.37 10.48
N ASP A 5 -21.92 5.21 10.18
CA ASP A 5 -21.20 3.92 10.12
C ASP A 5 -20.74 3.54 8.70
N GLN A 6 -20.30 4.52 7.91
CA GLN A 6 -19.57 4.22 6.68
C GLN A 6 -18.15 4.75 6.81
N LEU A 7 -17.42 4.19 7.78
CA LEU A 7 -15.96 4.10 7.66
C LEU A 7 -15.68 3.58 6.25
N PRO A 8 -14.86 4.28 5.43
CA PRO A 8 -14.51 3.76 4.13
C PRO A 8 -13.88 2.41 4.37
N ALA A 9 -14.52 1.35 3.88
CA ALA A 9 -13.98 0.00 3.96
C ALA A 9 -12.53 0.12 3.49
N ILE A 10 -11.60 -0.11 4.41
CA ILE A 10 -10.17 -0.12 4.10
C ILE A 10 -10.04 -1.32 3.19
N THR A 11 -10.16 -1.07 1.90
CA THR A 11 -10.13 -2.10 0.89
C THR A 11 -8.66 -2.43 0.78
N THR A 12 -8.23 -3.42 1.56
CA THR A 12 -6.85 -3.84 1.59
C THR A 12 -6.46 -4.25 0.19
N VAL A 13 -5.51 -3.52 -0.39
CA VAL A 13 -5.04 -3.86 -1.73
C VAL A 13 -4.14 -5.09 -1.58
N ALA A 14 -4.59 -6.19 -2.17
CA ALA A 14 -3.84 -7.44 -2.18
C ALA A 14 -2.41 -7.22 -2.72
N GLY A 15 -1.42 -7.79 -2.02
CA GLY A 15 0.00 -7.68 -2.36
C GLY A 15 0.68 -6.39 -1.90
N ILE A 16 0.02 -5.56 -1.09
CA ILE A 16 0.64 -4.38 -0.47
C ILE A 16 0.70 -4.59 1.04
N ALA A 17 1.91 -4.57 1.60
CA ALA A 17 2.13 -4.71 3.04
C ALA A 17 1.41 -3.60 3.83
N GLU A 18 1.01 -3.91 5.07
CA GLU A 18 0.28 -2.99 5.97
C GLU A 18 0.88 -1.56 6.03
N PRO A 19 2.21 -1.35 6.06
CA PRO A 19 2.81 -0.02 6.13
C PRO A 19 2.41 0.93 4.98
N HIS A 20 2.01 0.38 3.83
CA HIS A 20 1.71 1.18 2.64
C HIS A 20 0.20 1.35 2.37
N GLN A 21 -0.67 0.74 3.20
CA GLN A 21 -2.12 0.81 3.02
C GLN A 21 -2.66 2.25 3.17
N SER A 22 -2.08 3.06 4.06
CA SER A 22 -2.45 4.48 4.24
C SER A 22 -2.17 5.34 3.01
N THR A 23 -1.04 5.08 2.34
CA THR A 23 -0.67 5.74 1.08
C THR A 23 -1.64 5.35 -0.04
N VAL A 24 -1.97 4.07 -0.16
CA VAL A 24 -2.94 3.56 -1.15
C VAL A 24 -4.32 4.17 -0.94
N ALA A 25 -4.80 4.22 0.31
CA ALA A 25 -6.08 4.84 0.65
C ALA A 25 -6.11 6.34 0.29
N SER A 26 -4.99 7.04 0.48
CA SER A 26 -4.86 8.46 0.11
C SER A 26 -4.91 8.65 -1.41
N ILE A 27 -4.26 7.78 -2.17
CA ILE A 27 -4.29 7.79 -3.64
C ILE A 27 -5.73 7.57 -4.13
N GLN A 28 -6.40 6.53 -3.65
CA GLN A 28 -7.79 6.25 -4.03
C GLN A 28 -8.73 7.41 -3.67
N ARG A 29 -8.51 8.07 -2.52
CA ARG A 29 -9.31 9.24 -2.13
C ARG A 29 -9.10 10.40 -3.09
N ALA A 30 -7.87 10.70 -3.46
CA ALA A 30 -7.59 11.80 -4.38
C ALA A 30 -8.08 11.52 -5.82
N ALA A 31 -8.08 10.25 -6.27
CA ALA A 31 -8.74 9.85 -7.52
C ALA A 31 -10.26 10.11 -7.48
N ARG A 32 -10.93 9.75 -6.37
CA ARG A 32 -12.37 10.02 -6.17
C ARG A 32 -12.71 11.51 -6.14
N LEU A 33 -11.75 12.35 -5.72
CA LEU A 33 -11.89 13.81 -5.75
C LEU A 33 -11.56 14.42 -7.12
N GLY A 34 -11.17 13.60 -8.11
CA GLY A 34 -10.83 14.05 -9.46
C GLY A 34 -9.48 14.77 -9.55
N LEU A 35 -8.62 14.67 -8.54
CA LEU A 35 -7.27 15.26 -8.55
C LEU A 35 -6.35 14.56 -9.56
N PHE A 36 -6.67 13.33 -9.92
CA PHE A 36 -6.06 12.56 -10.98
C PHE A 36 -7.05 11.50 -11.49
N SER A 37 -6.79 10.97 -12.68
CA SER A 37 -7.57 9.91 -13.30
C SER A 37 -7.43 8.58 -12.56
N ALA A 38 -8.39 7.67 -12.77
CA ALA A 38 -8.32 6.32 -12.23
C ALA A 38 -7.08 5.55 -12.73
N ALA A 39 -6.67 5.77 -13.99
CA ALA A 39 -5.48 5.13 -14.56
C ALA A 39 -4.18 5.59 -13.88
N GLU A 40 -4.06 6.89 -13.55
CA GLU A 40 -2.91 7.41 -12.81
C GLU A 40 -2.87 6.87 -11.39
N ALA A 41 -4.02 6.73 -10.74
CA ALA A 41 -4.13 6.11 -9.42
C ALA A 41 -3.63 4.65 -9.43
N GLU A 42 -4.03 3.87 -10.44
CA GLU A 42 -3.57 2.48 -10.60
C GLU A 42 -2.06 2.39 -10.84
N LEU A 43 -1.48 3.28 -11.66
CA LEU A 43 -0.03 3.33 -11.88
C LEU A 43 0.72 3.59 -10.57
N MET A 44 0.26 4.53 -9.75
CA MET A 44 0.88 4.83 -8.46
C MET A 44 0.78 3.65 -7.49
N ILE A 45 -0.38 2.98 -7.42
CA ILE A 45 -0.59 1.80 -6.57
C ILE A 45 0.30 0.63 -7.03
N ASN A 46 0.42 0.41 -8.34
CA ASN A 46 1.29 -0.64 -8.88
C ASN A 46 2.77 -0.37 -8.57
N ARG A 47 3.20 0.88 -8.59
CA ARG A 47 4.56 1.26 -8.18
C ARG A 47 4.82 0.96 -6.71
N ILE A 48 3.87 1.28 -5.83
CA ILE A 48 3.94 0.94 -4.40
C ILE A 48 4.04 -0.58 -4.21
N ARG A 49 3.23 -1.35 -4.94
CA ARG A 49 3.29 -2.82 -4.91
C ARG A 49 4.67 -3.34 -5.31
N ALA A 50 5.24 -2.84 -6.41
CA ALA A 50 6.56 -3.25 -6.89
C ALA A 50 7.66 -2.95 -5.85
N LEU A 51 7.63 -1.77 -5.22
CA LEU A 51 8.59 -1.41 -4.17
C LEU A 51 8.43 -2.28 -2.91
N ALA A 52 7.20 -2.54 -2.48
CA ALA A 52 6.94 -3.39 -1.32
C ALA A 52 7.44 -4.83 -1.52
N THR A 53 7.34 -5.37 -2.74
CA THR A 53 7.89 -6.69 -3.06
C THR A 53 9.41 -6.72 -3.08
N MET A 54 10.06 -5.62 -3.48
CA MET A 54 11.53 -5.50 -3.44
C MET A 54 12.04 -5.39 -2.00
N ASP A 55 11.38 -4.59 -1.16
CA ASP A 55 11.71 -4.46 0.26
C ASP A 55 11.59 -5.80 1.01
N THR A 56 10.53 -6.56 0.73
CA THR A 56 10.37 -7.92 1.29
C THR A 56 11.47 -8.87 0.83
N ALA A 57 11.92 -8.76 -0.43
CA ALA A 57 13.02 -9.56 -0.96
C ALA A 57 14.37 -9.19 -0.31
N GLU A 58 14.64 -7.91 -0.07
CA GLU A 58 15.83 -7.46 0.67
C GLU A 58 15.81 -7.95 2.12
N VAL A 59 14.67 -7.85 2.81
CA VAL A 59 14.51 -8.33 4.20
C VAL A 59 14.74 -9.85 4.31
N LEU A 60 14.34 -10.63 3.31
CA LEU A 60 14.61 -12.08 3.28
C LEU A 60 16.08 -12.42 2.98
N THR A 61 16.82 -11.55 2.29
CA THR A 61 18.25 -11.76 2.03
C THR A 61 19.18 -11.34 3.17
N VAL A 62 18.69 -10.58 4.15
CA VAL A 62 19.40 -10.36 5.42
C VAL A 62 19.21 -11.60 6.30
N SER A 63 19.88 -12.69 5.93
CA SER A 63 20.14 -13.78 6.88
C SER A 63 20.93 -13.20 8.06
N PRO A 64 20.51 -13.43 9.31
CA PRO A 64 21.34 -13.09 10.46
C PRO A 64 22.48 -14.11 10.49
N ASN A 65 23.58 -13.80 9.83
CA ASN A 65 24.79 -14.58 10.01
C ASN A 65 25.32 -14.30 11.41
N ARG A 66 24.81 -15.05 12.38
CA ARG A 66 25.29 -15.11 13.75
C ARG A 66 25.90 -16.49 13.96
N THR A 67 27.23 -16.54 13.91
CA THR A 67 28.12 -17.44 14.67
C THR A 67 29.54 -16.93 14.39
N ASP A 68 30.13 -16.22 15.34
CA ASP A 68 31.03 -16.72 16.40
C ASP A 68 32.49 -16.59 15.96
N THR A 69 33.21 -15.68 16.61
CA THR A 69 34.56 -15.83 17.18
C THR A 69 34.78 -14.71 18.19
#